data_AF-A0A803R0X2-F1
#
_entry.id   AF-A0A803R0X2-F1
#
_cell.length_a   1.000
_cell.length_b   1.000
_cell.length_c   1.000
_cell.angle_alpha   90.00
_cell.angle_beta   90.00
_cell.angle_gamma   90.00
#
_symmetry.space_group_name_H-M   'P 1'
#
loop_
_entity.id
_entity.type
_entity.pdbx_description
1 polymer ?
#
loop_
_entity_poly.entity_id
_entity_poly.type
_entity_poly.pdbx_seq_one_letter_code
_entity_poly.pdbx_strand_id
1 'polypeptide(L)'
;MAQFKIVLVLALCLSLCLLPSPTSAQLKQNFYSKTCPNVENIVRNVVRQKFQQTFVTIPATLRLFFHDCFVSGCDASVMIASTGGNKAEKDLLD
;
A
#
# COMPACT_ATOMS: atom_id res chain seq x y z
N MET A 1 -36.57 22.74 -28.01
CA MET A 1 -35.62 21.69 -28.47
C MET A 1 -34.15 22.09 -28.33
N ALA A 2 -33.71 23.27 -28.78
CA ALA A 2 -32.32 23.71 -28.65
C ALA A 2 -31.83 23.87 -27.20
N GLN A 3 -32.66 24.45 -26.32
CA GLN A 3 -32.37 24.63 -24.89
C GLN A 3 -32.13 23.29 -24.17
N PHE A 4 -32.96 22.28 -24.45
CA PHE A 4 -32.81 20.94 -23.88
C PHE A 4 -31.50 20.27 -24.33
N LYS A 5 -31.10 20.46 -25.58
CA LYS A 5 -29.82 19.96 -26.11
C LYS A 5 -28.62 20.62 -25.43
N ILE A 6 -28.68 21.93 -25.17
CA ILE A 6 -27.60 22.68 -24.49
C ILE A 6 -27.42 22.18 -23.05
N VAL A 7 -28.52 22.02 -22.32
CA VAL A 7 -28.47 21.49 -20.94
C VAL A 7 -27.90 20.08 -20.91
N LEU A 8 -28.27 19.23 -21.87
CA LEU A 8 -27.80 17.85 -21.96
C LEU A 8 -26.30 17.77 -22.29
N VAL A 9 -25.80 18.66 -23.16
CA VAL A 9 -24.37 18.78 -23.48
C VAL A 9 -23.58 19.28 -22.28
N LEU A 10 -24.07 20.29 -21.57
CA LEU A 10 -23.41 20.82 -20.36
C LEU A 10 -23.35 19.79 -19.24
N ALA A 11 -24.44 19.03 -19.03
CA ALA A 11 -24.49 17.95 -18.05
C ALA A 11 -23.51 16.81 -18.40
N LEU A 12 -23.39 16.46 -19.69
CA LEU A 12 -22.45 15.44 -20.16
C LEU A 12 -20.97 15.90 -20.04
N CYS A 13 -20.68 17.16 -20.34
CA CYS A 13 -19.35 17.72 -20.13
C CYS A 13 -18.97 17.76 -18.64
N LEU A 14 -19.91 18.16 -17.77
CA LEU A 14 -19.68 18.22 -16.34
C LEU A 14 -19.44 16.81 -15.75
N SER A 15 -20.20 15.80 -16.18
CA SER A 15 -20.01 14.42 -15.74
C SER A 15 -18.68 13.82 -16.22
N LEU A 16 -18.22 14.19 -17.42
CA LEU A 16 -16.91 13.76 -17.94
C LEU A 16 -15.73 14.39 -17.18
N CYS A 17 -15.86 15.65 -16.76
CA CYS A 17 -14.85 16.34 -15.94
C CYS A 17 -14.76 15.83 -14.50
N LEU A 18 -15.82 15.17 -14.00
CA LEU A 18 -15.87 14.58 -12.65
C LEU A 18 -15.32 13.15 -12.60
N LEU A 19 -14.89 12.58 -13.72
CA LEU A 19 -14.25 11.27 -13.73
C LEU A 19 -12.90 11.35 -13.01
N PRO A 20 -12.66 10.53 -11.96
CA PRO A 20 -11.35 10.47 -11.35
C PRO A 20 -10.32 10.03 -12.39
N SER A 21 -9.23 10.79 -12.50
CA SER A 21 -8.10 10.40 -13.34
C SER A 21 -7.53 9.07 -12.83
N PRO A 22 -7.18 8.12 -13.71
CA PRO A 22 -6.52 6.90 -13.26
C PRO A 22 -5.16 7.25 -12.65
N THR A 23 -5.05 7.15 -11.33
CA THR A 23 -3.79 7.33 -10.62
C THR A 23 -2.88 6.14 -10.92
N SER A 24 -1.78 6.37 -11.64
CA SER A 24 -0.81 5.31 -11.96
C SER A 24 0.21 5.13 -10.83
N ALA A 25 -0.18 4.41 -9.77
CA ALA A 25 0.74 3.89 -8.75
C ALA A 25 1.21 2.47 -9.10
N GLN A 26 1.70 2.28 -10.33
CA GLN A 26 1.96 0.94 -10.85
C GLN A 26 3.27 0.38 -10.27
N LEU A 27 3.14 -0.65 -9.44
CA LEU A 27 4.28 -1.43 -8.96
C LEU A 27 4.98 -2.10 -10.15
N LYS A 28 6.31 -2.20 -10.06
CA LYS A 28 7.14 -2.83 -11.09
C LYS A 28 8.08 -3.85 -10.47
N GLN A 29 8.19 -5.02 -11.09
CA GLN A 29 9.24 -5.98 -10.76
C GLN A 29 10.63 -5.37 -10.97
N ASN A 30 11.59 -5.74 -10.13
CA ASN A 30 12.96 -5.23 -10.19
C ASN A 30 13.06 -3.69 -10.08
N PHE A 31 12.14 -3.04 -9.35
CA PHE A 31 12.13 -1.59 -9.14
C PHE A 31 13.50 -1.05 -8.67
N TYR A 32 14.15 -1.77 -7.76
CA TYR A 32 15.45 -1.39 -7.19
C TYR A 32 16.67 -1.83 -8.00
N SER A 33 16.51 -2.38 -9.21
CA SER A 33 17.62 -2.93 -10.01
C SER A 33 18.79 -1.95 -10.24
N LYS A 34 18.52 -0.64 -10.28
CA LYS A 34 19.57 0.39 -10.49
C LYS A 34 20.15 0.96 -9.20
N THR A 35 19.38 0.97 -8.12
CA THR A 35 19.74 1.66 -6.87
C THR A 35 20.20 0.68 -5.78
N CYS A 36 19.57 -0.50 -5.69
CA CYS A 36 19.93 -1.57 -4.78
C CYS A 36 19.66 -2.93 -5.46
N PRO A 37 20.53 -3.37 -6.39
CA PRO A 37 20.30 -4.59 -7.18
C PRO A 37 20.22 -5.86 -6.34
N ASN A 38 20.82 -5.86 -5.14
CA ASN A 38 20.86 -7.01 -4.24
C ASN A 38 19.72 -7.03 -3.20
N VAL A 39 18.76 -6.10 -3.24
CA VAL A 39 17.75 -5.95 -2.18
C VAL A 39 16.97 -7.24 -1.91
N GLU A 40 16.54 -7.94 -2.97
CA GLU A 40 15.77 -9.18 -2.82
C GLU A 40 16.60 -10.30 -2.19
N ASN A 41 17.90 -10.36 -2.53
CA ASN A 41 18.81 -11.36 -1.97
C ASN A 41 19.13 -11.07 -0.49
N ILE A 42 19.33 -9.79 -0.16
CA ILE A 42 19.53 -9.34 1.23
C ILE A 42 18.34 -9.74 2.09
N VAL A 43 17.12 -9.38 1.66
CA VAL A 43 15.87 -9.73 2.38
C VAL A 43 15.75 -11.25 2.54
N ARG A 44 15.96 -12.02 1.47
CA ARG A 44 15.89 -13.49 1.51
C ARG A 44 16.87 -14.10 2.51
N ASN A 45 18.10 -13.59 2.57
CA ASN A 45 19.12 -14.10 3.48
C ASN A 45 18.78 -13.80 4.95
N VAL A 46 18.31 -12.59 5.25
CA VAL A 46 17.88 -12.22 6.61
C VAL A 46 16.69 -13.07 7.05
N VAL A 47 15.69 -13.24 6.19
CA VAL A 47 14.52 -14.09 6.50
C VAL A 47 14.96 -15.55 6.75
N ARG A 48 15.86 -16.09 5.92
CA ARG A 48 16.39 -17.45 6.09
C ARG A 48 17.14 -17.60 7.42
N GLN A 49 18.01 -16.64 7.75
CA GLN A 49 18.76 -16.65 9.01
C GLN A 49 17.79 -16.59 10.21
N LYS A 50 16.77 -15.74 10.15
CA LYS A 50 15.80 -15.59 11.25
C LYS A 50 14.90 -16.82 11.39
N PHE A 51 14.54 -17.45 10.27
CA PHE A 51 13.81 -18.72 10.26
C PHE A 51 14.59 -19.85 10.95
N GLN A 52 15.90 -19.94 10.72
CA GLN A 52 16.75 -20.91 11.42
C GLN A 52 16.78 -20.70 12.94
N GLN A 53 16.59 -19.47 13.41
CA GLN A 53 16.47 -19.17 14.84
C GLN A 53 15.06 -19.47 15.37
N THR A 54 14.03 -19.20 14.58
CA THR A 54 12.63 -19.34 15.00
C THR A 54 11.72 -19.58 13.80
N PHE A 55 11.10 -20.77 13.75
CA PHE A 55 10.15 -21.17 12.70
C PHE A 55 8.98 -20.18 12.52
N VAL A 56 8.50 -19.59 13.62
CA VAL A 56 7.39 -18.62 13.66
C VAL A 56 7.63 -17.40 12.76
N THR A 57 8.88 -17.12 12.38
CA THR A 57 9.24 -16.02 11.47
C THR A 57 8.40 -16.01 10.19
N ILE A 58 8.24 -17.16 9.51
CA ILE A 58 7.50 -17.22 8.24
C ILE A 58 6.01 -16.88 8.41
N PRO A 59 5.24 -17.59 9.26
CA PRO A 59 3.82 -17.26 9.44
C PRO A 59 3.61 -15.86 10.03
N ALA A 60 4.49 -15.40 10.94
CA ALA A 60 4.37 -14.06 11.52
C ALA A 60 4.62 -12.95 10.48
N THR A 61 5.63 -13.08 9.62
CA THR A 61 5.90 -12.08 8.57
C THR A 61 4.75 -12.01 7.55
N LEU A 62 4.18 -13.15 7.16
CA LEU A 62 3.01 -13.17 6.26
C LEU A 62 1.78 -12.52 6.91
N ARG A 63 1.53 -12.83 8.19
CA ARG A 63 0.45 -12.21 8.95
C ARG A 63 0.64 -10.69 9.07
N LEU A 64 1.86 -10.23 9.32
CA LEU A 64 2.18 -8.82 9.44
C LEU A 64 1.95 -8.07 8.12
N PHE A 65 2.40 -8.63 6.99
CA PHE A 65 2.13 -8.08 5.66
C PHE A 65 0.63 -7.99 5.36
N PHE A 66 -0.12 -9.03 5.72
CA PHE A 66 -1.58 -9.03 5.58
C PHE A 66 -2.23 -7.94 6.43
N HIS A 67 -1.85 -7.80 7.70
CA HIS A 67 -2.42 -6.78 8.58
C HIS A 67 -2.13 -5.37 8.09
N ASP A 68 -0.91 -5.10 7.62
CA ASP A 68 -0.52 -3.82 7.04
C ASP A 68 -1.44 -3.48 5.86
N CYS A 69 -1.47 -4.35 4.84
CA CYS A 69 -2.26 -4.11 3.64
C CYS A 69 -3.78 -3.99 3.86
N PHE A 70 -4.32 -4.54 4.96
CA PHE A 70 -5.74 -4.44 5.30
C PHE A 70 -6.11 -3.13 5.99
N VAL A 71 -5.16 -2.48 6.67
CA VAL A 71 -5.38 -1.22 7.37
C VAL A 71 -4.81 -0.10 6.52
N SER A 72 -5.66 0.63 5.81
CA SER A 72 -5.27 1.80 5.01
C SER A 72 -4.29 1.56 3.84
N GLY A 73 -3.75 0.34 3.67
CA GLY A 73 -2.96 -0.07 2.51
C GLY A 73 -1.57 -0.60 2.89
N CYS A 74 -0.79 -1.05 1.91
CA CYS A 74 0.55 -1.60 2.15
C CYS A 74 1.59 -0.48 2.28
N ASP A 75 1.53 0.31 3.35
CA ASP A 75 2.36 1.49 3.58
C ASP A 75 3.31 1.38 4.79
N ALA A 76 3.37 0.20 5.42
CA ALA A 76 4.15 -0.09 6.61
C ALA A 76 3.72 0.67 7.89
N SER A 77 2.49 1.19 7.94
CA SER A 77 1.96 1.90 9.12
C SER A 77 1.97 1.04 10.39
N VAL A 78 1.78 -0.27 10.26
CA VAL A 78 1.76 -1.22 11.40
C VAL A 78 3.12 -1.32 12.11
N MET A 79 4.20 -0.89 11.46
CA MET A 79 5.56 -0.92 12.01
C MET A 79 5.88 0.29 12.90
N ILE A 80 5.02 1.30 12.93
CA ILE A 80 5.20 2.52 13.73
C ILE A 80 4.88 2.25 15.19
N ALA A 81 5.65 2.85 16.11
CA ALA A 81 5.42 2.77 17.55
C ALA A 81 4.63 3.99 18.06
N SER A 82 3.88 3.81 19.16
CA SER A 82 3.21 4.94 19.81
C SER A 82 4.23 5.96 20.33
N THR A 83 3.84 7.23 20.30
CA THR A 83 4.58 8.31 20.95
C THR A 83 3.65 9.08 21.89
N GLY A 84 4.15 10.10 22.59
CA GLY A 84 3.29 10.94 23.43
C GLY A 84 2.17 11.66 22.68
N GLY A 85 2.29 11.82 21.35
CA GLY A 85 1.31 12.53 20.51
C GLY A 85 0.46 11.65 19.60
N ASN A 86 0.72 10.33 19.54
CA ASN A 86 -0.02 9.42 18.67
C ASN A 86 -0.09 8.01 19.27
N LYS A 87 -1.19 7.31 18.98
CA LYS A 87 -1.35 5.88 19.30
C LYS A 87 -1.12 5.06 18.02
N ALA A 88 -0.18 4.13 18.07
CA ALA A 88 0.10 3.23 16.96
C ALA A 88 -0.91 2.10 16.87
N GLU A 89 -1.07 1.56 15.66
CA GLU A 89 -1.94 0.42 15.36
C GLU A 89 -1.64 -0.80 16.25
N LYS A 90 -0.35 -1.05 16.48
CA LYS A 90 0.15 -2.12 17.36
C LYS A 90 -0.43 -2.07 18.78
N ASP A 91 -0.70 -0.87 19.31
CA ASP A 91 -1.11 -0.66 20.69
C ASP A 91 -2.62 -0.42 20.80
N LEU A 92 -3.37 -0.55 19.70
CA LEU A 92 -4.82 -0.68 19.73
C LEU A 92 -5.16 -1.95 20.52
N LEU A 93 -5.97 -1.78 21.57
CA LEU A 93 -6.54 -2.93 22.27
C LEU A 93 -7.61 -3.47 21.32
N ASP A 94 -7.48 -4.74 20.93
CA ASP A 94 -8.52 -5.47 20.19
C ASP A 94 -9.89 -5.37 20.89
#